data_AF-A0A2W7P560-F1
#
_entry.id   AF-A0A2W7P560-F1
#
_cell.length_a   1.000
_cell.length_b   1.000
_cell.length_c   1.000
_cell.angle_alpha   90.00
_cell.angle_beta   90.00
_cell.angle_gamma   90.00
#
_symmetry.space_group_name_H-M   'P 1'
#
loop_
_entity.id
_entity.type
_entity.pdbx_description
1 polymer ?
#
loop_
_entity_poly.entity_id
_entity_poly.type
_entity_poly.pdbx_seq_one_letter_code
_entity_poly.pdbx_strand_id
1 'polypeptide(L)'
;MNNRIKLLSLAALLAASTAQAEITDGVVRIGVLNDQTGVYAGLAGSGSVWAAKKAVQDFAPEKHGLKVEIVAADHQNKPDVGASIARRWFDVDKVDAIVDVPTSSVVLAVNQVAKEKNKVMIVTGGGTSDLTGKACTPNAIHWAYDTWALANGTGKAVVKSGGKSWFFVTADYAFGHSLERDTEAVVVKNGGKVLGKVRHPFPGNDFSSYLLQAQASKAQVVGLANAGGDTIGAVKQAAEFGVTAGGQKLAGLLVFSSDVQALGLKAAQGLLLSETWYWDMTDENRKFGKEFATANNGKFPTMAQAGTYSAVIHYLKAVTAMKADGDGSAVVAKMKAMPTDDKLFGKGSIREDGRKIHPLYLFEVKKPSESKYAGDFYKLIASIPANEAFRPVEEGGCPLVGKKTS
;
A
#
# COMPACT_ATOMS: atom_id res chain seq x y z
N MET A 1 -51.76 -32.56 61.61
CA MET A 1 -52.71 -32.26 60.51
C MET A 1 -52.00 -31.41 59.47
N ASN A 2 -52.00 -31.90 58.22
CA ASN A 2 -51.82 -31.21 56.93
C ASN A 2 -50.51 -30.41 56.73
N ASN A 3 -49.45 -30.90 56.08
CA ASN A 3 -49.27 -31.54 54.77
C ASN A 3 -49.36 -30.57 53.57
N ARG A 4 -48.24 -30.46 52.83
CA ARG A 4 -48.04 -29.90 51.46
C ARG A 4 -47.95 -28.36 51.42
N ILE A 5 -46.92 -27.73 50.84
CA ILE A 5 -46.39 -27.88 49.48
C ILE A 5 -44.87 -27.59 49.46
N LYS A 6 -44.13 -28.49 48.81
CA LYS A 6 -42.72 -28.36 48.43
C LYS A 6 -42.60 -27.70 47.04
N LEU A 7 -41.38 -27.22 46.75
CA LEU A 7 -40.80 -26.86 45.46
C LEU A 7 -41.26 -25.53 44.82
N LEU A 8 -40.33 -24.57 44.75
CA LEU A 8 -39.97 -23.86 43.51
C LEU A 8 -38.63 -23.14 43.69
N SER A 9 -37.55 -23.89 43.48
CA SER A 9 -36.24 -23.34 43.11
C SER A 9 -35.95 -23.88 41.71
N LEU A 10 -36.09 -23.05 40.67
CA LEU A 10 -35.38 -23.27 39.40
C LEU A 10 -35.41 -22.02 38.51
N ALA A 11 -34.22 -21.43 38.36
CA ALA A 11 -33.70 -20.83 37.13
C ALA A 11 -34.51 -19.71 36.43
N ALA A 12 -34.31 -18.47 36.87
CA ALA A 12 -34.21 -17.36 35.91
C ALA A 12 -32.78 -17.35 35.35
N LEU A 13 -32.49 -18.33 34.49
CA LEU A 13 -31.29 -18.36 33.67
C LEU A 13 -31.35 -17.15 32.73
N LEU A 14 -30.35 -16.29 32.88
CA LEU A 14 -29.91 -15.26 31.96
C LEU A 14 -30.31 -15.57 30.50
N ALA A 15 -31.36 -14.93 30.02
CA ALA A 15 -31.40 -14.52 28.62
C ALA A 15 -30.43 -13.33 28.47
N ALA A 16 -29.13 -13.60 28.62
CA ALA A 16 -28.14 -12.81 27.93
C ALA A 16 -28.43 -13.08 26.45
N SER A 17 -29.25 -12.21 25.84
CA SER A 17 -29.22 -12.07 24.40
C SER A 17 -27.75 -11.89 24.05
N THR A 18 -27.16 -12.91 23.43
CA THR A 18 -25.98 -12.69 22.62
C THR A 18 -26.41 -11.60 21.66
N ALA A 19 -25.99 -10.35 21.92
CA ALA A 19 -26.05 -9.29 20.95
C ALA A 19 -25.24 -9.85 19.78
N GLN A 20 -25.92 -10.50 18.83
CA GLN A 20 -25.34 -10.84 17.56
C GLN A 20 -24.95 -9.48 17.00
N ALA A 21 -23.64 -9.25 16.94
CA ALA A 21 -23.13 -8.04 16.33
C ALA A 21 -23.71 -7.99 14.92
N GLU A 22 -24.53 -6.98 14.65
CA GLU A 22 -25.21 -6.79 13.38
C GLU A 22 -24.39 -5.87 12.48
N ILE A 23 -24.72 -5.87 11.20
CA ILE A 23 -24.25 -4.87 10.24
C ILE A 23 -24.81 -3.51 10.66
N THR A 24 -23.92 -2.59 11.05
CA THR A 24 -24.30 -1.28 11.53
C THR A 24 -25.09 -0.52 10.47
N ASP A 25 -26.21 0.08 10.89
CA ASP A 25 -27.14 0.84 10.04
C ASP A 25 -27.68 0.08 8.80
N GLY A 26 -27.52 -1.25 8.75
CA GLY A 26 -27.93 -2.10 7.62
C GLY A 26 -27.14 -1.89 6.32
N VAL A 27 -25.98 -1.21 6.36
CA VAL A 27 -25.14 -0.96 5.18
C VAL A 27 -23.67 -0.84 5.56
N VAL A 28 -22.82 -1.57 4.85
CA VAL A 28 -21.36 -1.48 4.99
C VAL A 28 -20.84 -0.34 4.11
N ARG A 29 -20.29 0.71 4.71
CA ARG A 29 -19.74 1.86 3.98
C ARG A 29 -18.21 1.79 3.94
N ILE A 30 -17.65 1.85 2.74
CA ILE A 30 -16.20 1.82 2.52
C ILE A 30 -15.77 3.16 1.90
N GLY A 31 -14.88 3.86 2.59
CA GLY A 31 -14.30 5.12 2.15
C GLY A 31 -12.96 4.94 1.46
N VAL A 32 -12.86 5.33 0.19
CA VAL A 32 -11.58 5.45 -0.52
C VAL A 32 -11.00 6.83 -0.23
N LEU A 33 -10.07 6.90 0.74
CA LEU A 33 -9.41 8.14 1.13
C LEU A 33 -8.05 8.24 0.43
N ASN A 34 -7.94 9.10 -0.58
CA ASN A 34 -6.72 9.18 -1.37
C ASN A 34 -6.41 10.58 -1.90
N ASP A 35 -5.36 10.67 -2.71
CA ASP A 35 -5.05 11.86 -3.50
C ASP A 35 -5.77 11.75 -4.85
N GLN A 36 -6.74 12.63 -5.12
CA GLN A 36 -7.52 12.60 -6.36
C GLN A 36 -6.98 13.51 -7.45
N THR A 37 -6.22 14.54 -7.07
CA THR A 37 -5.87 15.64 -7.98
C THR A 37 -4.38 15.97 -8.00
N GLY A 38 -3.61 15.52 -7.02
CA GLY A 38 -2.21 15.85 -6.83
C GLY A 38 -1.21 14.83 -7.39
N VAL A 39 -0.03 14.82 -6.78
CA VAL A 39 1.18 14.09 -7.21
C VAL A 39 0.99 12.56 -7.28
N TYR A 40 0.01 12.01 -6.56
CA TYR A 40 -0.31 10.58 -6.49
C TYR A 40 -1.65 10.21 -7.16
N ALA A 41 -2.34 11.16 -7.80
CA ALA A 41 -3.61 10.89 -8.49
C ALA A 41 -3.49 9.80 -9.57
N GLY A 42 -2.34 9.70 -10.24
CA GLY A 42 -2.08 8.69 -11.28
C GLY A 42 -1.94 7.27 -10.74
N LEU A 43 -1.32 7.10 -9.57
CA LEU A 43 -1.06 5.78 -8.99
C LEU A 43 -2.22 5.27 -8.12
N ALA A 44 -3.05 6.19 -7.62
CA ALA A 44 -4.19 5.93 -6.74
C ALA A 44 -5.48 6.57 -7.33
N GLY A 45 -5.92 7.70 -6.76
CA GLY A 45 -6.97 8.58 -7.26
C GLY A 45 -8.27 7.88 -7.66
N SER A 46 -8.87 8.35 -8.76
CA SER A 46 -10.11 7.78 -9.30
C SER A 46 -9.96 6.31 -9.72
N GLY A 47 -8.75 5.86 -10.05
CA GLY A 47 -8.45 4.46 -10.35
C GLY A 47 -8.70 3.55 -9.15
N SER A 48 -8.30 3.97 -7.95
CA SER A 48 -8.60 3.23 -6.71
C SER A 48 -10.10 3.22 -6.39
N VAL A 49 -10.80 4.32 -6.68
CA VAL A 49 -12.27 4.38 -6.54
C VAL A 49 -12.95 3.41 -7.48
N TRP A 50 -12.51 3.35 -8.75
CA TRP A 50 -12.99 2.35 -9.71
C TRP A 50 -12.71 0.93 -9.22
N ALA A 51 -11.50 0.66 -8.72
CA ALA A 51 -11.11 -0.65 -8.22
C ALA A 51 -11.95 -1.11 -7.02
N ALA A 52 -12.25 -0.22 -6.08
CA ALA A 52 -13.14 -0.50 -4.95
C ALA A 52 -14.58 -0.81 -5.42
N LYS A 53 -15.13 -0.02 -6.34
CA LYS A 53 -16.46 -0.27 -6.92
C LYS A 53 -16.51 -1.60 -7.67
N LYS A 54 -15.46 -1.91 -8.43
CA LYS A 54 -15.33 -3.17 -9.16
C LYS A 54 -15.24 -4.36 -8.20
N ALA A 55 -14.57 -4.22 -7.05
CA ALA A 55 -14.56 -5.25 -6.01
C ALA A 55 -15.96 -5.50 -5.46
N VAL A 56 -16.72 -4.45 -5.12
CA VAL A 56 -18.11 -4.57 -4.66
C VAL A 56 -18.97 -5.28 -5.72
N GLN A 57 -18.85 -4.87 -6.98
CA GLN A 57 -19.59 -5.49 -8.09
C GLN A 57 -19.27 -6.99 -8.23
N ASP A 58 -17.99 -7.35 -8.22
CA ASP A 58 -17.57 -8.74 -8.39
C ASP A 58 -17.89 -9.61 -7.16
N PHE A 59 -17.93 -9.01 -5.96
CA PHE A 59 -18.32 -9.69 -4.73
C PHE A 59 -19.82 -10.01 -4.69
N ALA A 60 -20.66 -9.21 -5.35
CA ALA A 60 -22.11 -9.35 -5.36
C ALA A 60 -22.72 -9.43 -3.93
N PRO A 61 -22.54 -8.38 -3.10
CA PRO A 61 -22.89 -8.38 -1.68
C PRO A 61 -24.35 -8.74 -1.39
N GLU A 62 -25.27 -8.48 -2.31
CA GLU A 62 -26.67 -8.86 -2.21
C GLU A 62 -26.87 -10.38 -2.07
N LYS A 63 -25.99 -11.19 -2.65
CA LYS A 63 -26.00 -12.67 -2.48
C LYS A 63 -25.62 -13.10 -1.07
N HIS A 64 -25.01 -12.19 -0.32
CA HIS A 64 -24.58 -12.38 1.07
C HIS A 64 -25.47 -11.63 2.06
N GLY A 65 -26.58 -11.03 1.61
CA GLY A 65 -27.46 -10.21 2.45
C GLY A 65 -26.83 -8.90 2.91
N LEU A 66 -25.82 -8.41 2.19
CA LEU A 66 -25.14 -7.15 2.48
C LEU A 66 -25.57 -6.07 1.48
N LYS A 67 -25.71 -4.84 1.99
CA LYS A 67 -25.69 -3.62 1.18
C LYS A 67 -24.33 -2.96 1.37
N VAL A 68 -23.68 -2.54 0.28
CA VAL A 68 -22.36 -1.91 0.33
C VAL A 68 -22.36 -0.60 -0.44
N GLU A 69 -21.81 0.46 0.15
CA GLU A 69 -21.66 1.77 -0.47
C GLU A 69 -20.18 2.20 -0.49
N ILE A 70 -19.73 2.71 -1.64
CA ILE A 70 -18.39 3.31 -1.79
C ILE A 70 -18.50 4.83 -1.76
N VAL A 71 -17.82 5.46 -0.81
CA VAL A 71 -17.59 6.90 -0.78
C VAL A 71 -16.13 7.21 -1.06
N ALA A 72 -15.81 8.42 -1.50
CA ALA A 72 -14.44 8.83 -1.79
C ALA A 72 -14.21 10.29 -1.41
N ALA A 73 -12.99 10.62 -1.00
CA ALA A 73 -12.59 11.98 -0.71
C ALA A 73 -11.11 12.21 -1.00
N ASP A 74 -10.77 13.45 -1.30
CA ASP A 74 -9.41 13.89 -1.57
C ASP A 74 -8.77 14.44 -0.29
N HIS A 75 -7.74 13.76 0.22
CA HIS A 75 -6.97 14.23 1.38
C HIS A 75 -5.90 15.27 1.02
N GLN A 76 -5.72 15.60 -0.28
CA GLN A 76 -4.83 16.66 -0.78
C GLN A 76 -3.37 16.50 -0.33
N ASN A 77 -2.91 15.26 -0.14
CA ASN A 77 -1.62 14.92 0.48
C ASN A 77 -1.35 15.54 1.87
N LYS A 78 -2.39 15.96 2.60
CA LYS A 78 -2.30 16.69 3.87
C LYS A 78 -2.80 15.85 5.05
N PRO A 79 -1.95 15.55 6.07
CA PRO A 79 -2.33 14.70 7.19
C PRO A 79 -3.51 15.20 8.01
N ASP A 80 -3.59 16.52 8.24
CA ASP A 80 -4.68 17.19 8.95
C ASP A 80 -6.01 17.07 8.19
N VAL A 81 -6.00 17.28 6.87
CA VAL A 81 -7.18 17.11 6.01
C VAL A 81 -7.64 15.64 6.03
N GLY A 82 -6.73 14.68 5.83
CA GLY A 82 -7.06 13.26 5.87
C GLY A 82 -7.61 12.81 7.23
N ALA A 83 -7.02 13.25 8.34
CA ALA A 83 -7.52 12.94 9.68
C ALA A 83 -8.89 13.59 9.95
N SER A 84 -9.14 14.81 9.46
CA SER A 84 -10.43 15.47 9.57
C SER A 84 -11.52 14.74 8.79
N ILE A 85 -11.23 14.31 7.56
CA ILE A 85 -12.15 13.50 6.74
C ILE A 85 -12.44 12.18 7.46
N ALA A 86 -11.42 11.47 7.92
CA ALA A 86 -11.59 10.19 8.62
C ALA A 86 -12.48 10.31 9.87
N ARG A 87 -12.28 11.35 10.69
CA ARG A 87 -13.14 11.60 11.87
C ARG A 87 -14.58 11.83 11.47
N ARG A 88 -14.83 12.71 10.49
CA ARG A 88 -16.18 12.97 9.98
C ARG A 88 -16.82 11.69 9.42
N TRP A 89 -16.07 10.94 8.63
CA TRP A 89 -16.53 9.69 8.02
C TRP A 89 -16.94 8.67 9.08
N PHE A 90 -16.15 8.49 10.13
CA PHE A 90 -16.50 7.54 11.20
C PHE A 90 -17.64 8.05 12.10
N ASP A 91 -17.60 9.32 12.50
CA ASP A 91 -18.54 9.86 13.49
C ASP A 91 -19.92 10.20 12.88
N VAL A 92 -19.93 10.80 11.69
CA VAL A 92 -21.10 11.39 11.05
C VAL A 92 -21.58 10.55 9.89
N ASP A 93 -20.70 10.26 8.92
CA ASP A 93 -21.09 9.60 7.67
C ASP A 93 -21.12 8.06 7.78
N LYS A 94 -20.83 7.53 8.98
CA LYS A 94 -20.91 6.11 9.35
C LYS A 94 -20.16 5.18 8.40
N VAL A 95 -18.93 5.57 8.04
CA VAL A 95 -17.98 4.73 7.30
C VAL A 95 -17.42 3.64 8.21
N ASP A 96 -17.29 2.42 7.69
CA ASP A 96 -16.84 1.26 8.45
C ASP A 96 -15.38 0.92 8.21
N ALA A 97 -14.91 1.15 6.98
CA ALA A 97 -13.53 0.95 6.59
C ALA A 97 -13.03 2.07 5.70
N ILE A 98 -11.79 2.49 5.93
CA ILE A 98 -11.02 3.33 4.99
C ILE A 98 -10.03 2.45 4.23
N VAL A 99 -9.93 2.66 2.92
CA VAL A 99 -8.98 1.98 2.04
C VAL A 99 -8.13 2.97 1.23
N ASP A 100 -7.01 2.48 0.67
CA ASP A 100 -6.04 3.19 -0.18
C ASP A 100 -4.96 3.97 0.57
N VAL A 101 -5.21 5.24 0.87
CA VAL A 101 -4.32 6.16 1.60
C VAL A 101 -2.86 6.16 1.07
N PRO A 102 -2.60 6.75 -0.12
CA PRO A 102 -1.30 6.72 -0.79
C PRO A 102 -0.17 7.48 -0.09
N THR A 103 -0.51 8.42 0.78
CA THR A 103 0.48 9.34 1.36
C THR A 103 0.85 8.90 2.76
N SER A 104 2.10 8.47 2.98
CA SER A 104 2.52 7.86 4.26
C SER A 104 2.34 8.77 5.49
N SER A 105 2.42 10.09 5.36
CA SER A 105 2.11 11.00 6.46
C SER A 105 0.61 11.02 6.79
N VAL A 106 -0.25 10.94 5.77
CA VAL A 106 -1.71 10.78 5.93
C VAL A 106 -2.03 9.40 6.51
N VAL A 107 -1.33 8.34 6.09
CA VAL A 107 -1.45 6.99 6.65
C VAL A 107 -1.31 7.01 8.16
N LEU A 108 -0.22 7.61 8.68
CA LEU A 108 0.05 7.63 10.12
C LEU A 108 -1.02 8.44 10.88
N ALA A 109 -1.51 9.54 10.33
CA ALA A 109 -2.55 10.35 10.95
C ALA A 109 -3.92 9.65 10.96
N VAL A 110 -4.33 9.05 9.83
CA VAL A 110 -5.60 8.32 9.71
C VAL A 110 -5.58 7.03 10.52
N ASN A 111 -4.43 6.35 10.62
CA ASN A 111 -4.26 5.15 11.44
C ASN A 111 -4.54 5.42 12.93
N GLN A 112 -4.10 6.58 13.43
CA GLN A 112 -4.40 6.99 14.80
C GLN A 112 -5.91 7.24 14.99
N VAL A 113 -6.58 7.89 14.03
CA VAL A 113 -8.04 8.10 14.07
C VAL A 113 -8.79 6.77 14.00
N ALA A 114 -8.39 5.86 13.11
CA ALA A 114 -9.00 4.54 12.96
C ALA A 114 -8.87 3.71 14.25
N LYS A 115 -7.71 3.77 14.92
CA LYS A 115 -7.50 3.16 16.24
C LYS A 115 -8.40 3.78 17.31
N GLU A 116 -8.45 5.11 17.41
CA GLU A 116 -9.28 5.83 18.39
C GLU A 116 -10.77 5.56 18.22
N LYS A 117 -11.24 5.45 16.97
CA LYS A 117 -12.64 5.20 16.62
C LYS A 117 -12.99 3.71 16.50
N ASN A 118 -12.01 2.83 16.71
CA ASN A 118 -12.12 1.40 16.48
C ASN A 118 -12.74 1.03 15.11
N LYS A 119 -12.25 1.63 14.03
CA LYS A 119 -12.68 1.38 12.65
C LYS A 119 -11.56 0.77 11.82
N VAL A 120 -11.88 0.17 10.69
CA VAL A 120 -10.89 -0.54 9.85
C VAL A 120 -10.13 0.44 8.97
N MET A 121 -8.82 0.24 8.82
CA MET A 121 -7.99 0.92 7.84
C MET A 121 -7.16 -0.08 7.05
N ILE A 122 -7.27 -0.08 5.72
CA ILE A 122 -6.48 -0.97 4.85
C ILE A 122 -5.69 -0.12 3.85
N VAL A 123 -4.38 -0.06 4.04
CA VAL A 123 -3.48 0.75 3.22
C VAL A 123 -2.99 -0.04 2.03
N THR A 124 -3.24 0.46 0.83
CA THR A 124 -2.79 -0.16 -0.44
C THR A 124 -1.88 0.78 -1.23
N GLY A 125 -2.05 2.09 -1.09
CA GLY A 125 -1.21 3.08 -1.76
C GLY A 125 -0.02 3.57 -0.93
N GLY A 126 -0.15 3.61 0.40
CA GLY A 126 0.89 4.14 1.29
C GLY A 126 2.06 3.18 1.47
N GLY A 127 3.27 3.71 1.67
CA GLY A 127 4.49 2.89 1.62
C GLY A 127 5.28 2.75 2.93
N THR A 128 5.10 3.62 3.93
CA THR A 128 5.99 3.59 5.11
C THR A 128 5.98 2.25 5.83
N SER A 129 7.18 1.67 6.05
CA SER A 129 7.34 0.45 6.82
C SER A 129 7.09 0.66 8.32
N ASP A 130 6.91 1.91 8.78
CA ASP A 130 6.57 2.22 10.16
C ASP A 130 5.13 1.78 10.50
N LEU A 131 4.21 1.71 9.52
CA LEU A 131 2.81 1.30 9.73
C LEU A 131 2.69 -0.13 10.29
N THR A 132 3.48 -1.08 9.77
CA THR A 132 3.57 -2.45 10.31
C THR A 132 4.84 -2.62 11.16
N GLY A 133 5.27 -1.52 11.78
CA GLY A 133 6.39 -1.47 12.71
C GLY A 133 5.94 -0.75 13.98
N LYS A 134 6.72 0.22 14.43
CA LYS A 134 6.43 1.01 15.64
C LYS A 134 5.04 1.66 15.69
N ALA A 135 4.38 1.88 14.54
CA ALA A 135 3.05 2.50 14.45
C ALA A 135 1.92 1.48 14.19
N CYS A 136 2.16 0.18 14.35
CA CYS A 136 1.13 -0.83 14.14
C CYS A 136 -0.03 -0.69 15.12
N THR A 137 -1.24 -0.98 14.63
CA THR A 137 -2.48 -0.89 15.39
C THR A 137 -3.33 -2.15 15.13
N PRO A 138 -4.22 -2.53 16.04
CA PRO A 138 -5.11 -3.68 15.80
C PRO A 138 -6.14 -3.39 14.70
N ASN A 139 -6.24 -2.14 14.23
CA ASN A 139 -7.22 -1.65 13.27
C ASN A 139 -6.67 -1.52 11.84
N ALA A 140 -5.36 -1.64 11.65
CA ALA A 140 -4.71 -1.40 10.37
C ALA A 140 -4.17 -2.66 9.70
N ILE A 141 -4.30 -2.72 8.38
CA ILE A 141 -3.65 -3.70 7.52
C ILE A 141 -2.87 -2.94 6.45
N HIS A 142 -1.65 -3.37 6.16
CA HIS A 142 -0.83 -2.86 5.06
C HIS A 142 -0.76 -3.92 3.97
N TRP A 143 -1.44 -3.65 2.86
CA TRP A 143 -1.87 -4.66 1.92
C TRP A 143 -0.92 -4.90 0.75
N ALA A 144 -0.41 -3.83 0.13
CA ALA A 144 0.27 -3.97 -1.17
C ALA A 144 1.79 -4.07 -1.02
N TYR A 145 2.46 -3.07 -0.46
CA TYR A 145 3.92 -3.02 -0.41
C TYR A 145 4.39 -2.18 0.79
N ASP A 146 5.69 -2.14 1.08
CA ASP A 146 6.27 -1.13 1.97
C ASP A 146 7.71 -0.77 1.57
N THR A 147 8.26 0.26 2.20
CA THR A 147 9.62 0.73 1.94
C THR A 147 10.70 -0.32 2.24
N TRP A 148 10.45 -1.25 3.16
CA TRP A 148 11.41 -2.31 3.45
C TRP A 148 11.47 -3.32 2.30
N ALA A 149 10.30 -3.73 1.79
CA ALA A 149 10.19 -4.62 0.64
C ALA A 149 10.82 -3.97 -0.61
N LEU A 150 10.56 -2.69 -0.84
CA LEU A 150 11.19 -1.93 -1.93
C LEU A 150 12.72 -1.89 -1.81
N ALA A 151 13.24 -1.60 -0.61
CA ALA A 151 14.67 -1.62 -0.32
C ALA A 151 15.28 -3.02 -0.54
N ASN A 152 14.64 -4.06 -0.01
CA ASN A 152 15.11 -5.45 -0.11
C ASN A 152 15.01 -6.02 -1.54
N GLY A 153 14.10 -5.51 -2.36
CA GLY A 153 14.00 -5.81 -3.78
C GLY A 153 14.97 -4.97 -4.61
N THR A 154 14.60 -3.71 -4.88
CA THR A 154 15.31 -2.84 -5.82
C THR A 154 16.66 -2.39 -5.27
N GLY A 155 16.72 -1.92 -4.02
CA GLY A 155 17.97 -1.49 -3.40
C GLY A 155 19.03 -2.59 -3.39
N LYS A 156 18.65 -3.80 -2.96
CA LYS A 156 19.52 -4.99 -2.97
C LYS A 156 19.97 -5.37 -4.38
N ALA A 157 19.08 -5.34 -5.36
CA ALA A 157 19.40 -5.66 -6.75
C ALA A 157 20.42 -4.69 -7.36
N VAL A 158 20.25 -3.38 -7.11
CA VAL A 158 21.18 -2.35 -7.58
C VAL A 158 22.56 -2.49 -6.93
N VAL A 159 22.63 -2.82 -5.63
CA VAL A 159 23.92 -3.05 -4.94
C VAL A 159 24.61 -4.32 -5.44
N LYS A 160 23.85 -5.38 -5.74
CA LYS A 160 24.38 -6.62 -6.30
C LYS A 160 24.88 -6.46 -7.74
N SER A 161 24.29 -5.56 -8.52
CA SER A 161 24.75 -5.23 -9.88
C SER A 161 25.90 -4.21 -9.92
N GLY A 162 26.52 -3.91 -8.77
CA GLY A 162 27.72 -3.09 -8.68
C GLY A 162 27.49 -1.62 -8.30
N GLY A 163 26.24 -1.21 -8.03
CA GLY A 163 25.94 0.12 -7.47
C GLY A 163 26.35 0.20 -6.00
N LYS A 164 27.63 0.47 -5.72
CA LYS A 164 28.21 0.41 -4.36
C LYS A 164 28.29 1.76 -3.66
N SER A 165 28.18 2.88 -4.37
CA SER A 165 28.14 4.22 -3.75
C SER A 165 26.86 4.95 -4.12
N TRP A 166 26.17 5.47 -3.10
CA TRP A 166 24.83 6.03 -3.23
C TRP A 166 24.77 7.48 -2.76
N PHE A 167 23.93 8.28 -3.40
CA PHE A 167 23.49 9.58 -2.92
C PHE A 167 21.96 9.62 -2.98
N PHE A 168 21.31 10.02 -1.90
CA PHE A 168 19.84 10.05 -1.85
C PHE A 168 19.28 11.43 -2.17
N VAL A 169 18.26 11.46 -3.03
CA VAL A 169 17.36 12.61 -3.20
C VAL A 169 16.01 12.19 -2.63
N THR A 170 15.66 12.78 -1.49
CA THR A 170 14.61 12.26 -0.61
C THR A 170 13.45 13.24 -0.48
N ALA A 171 12.22 12.77 -0.65
CA ALA A 171 11.03 13.57 -0.37
C ALA A 171 10.92 13.84 1.14
N ASP A 172 10.76 15.10 1.54
CA ASP A 172 10.80 15.51 2.95
C ASP A 172 9.48 15.25 3.69
N TYR A 173 9.12 13.97 3.78
CA TYR A 173 7.98 13.49 4.56
C TYR A 173 8.16 12.01 4.93
N ALA A 174 7.19 11.46 5.68
CA ALA A 174 7.28 10.12 6.27
C ALA A 174 7.70 9.00 5.30
N PHE A 175 7.21 8.99 4.06
CA PHE A 175 7.59 7.96 3.08
C PHE A 175 9.06 8.08 2.68
N GLY A 176 9.50 9.27 2.25
CA GLY A 176 10.86 9.48 1.77
C GLY A 176 11.89 9.17 2.85
N HIS A 177 11.62 9.59 4.10
CA HIS A 177 12.49 9.26 5.24
C HIS A 177 12.53 7.74 5.50
N SER A 178 11.39 7.05 5.41
CA SER A 178 11.29 5.61 5.59
C SER A 178 12.04 4.86 4.48
N LEU A 179 11.91 5.29 3.23
CA LEU A 179 12.53 4.67 2.07
C LEU A 179 14.04 4.90 2.02
N GLU A 180 14.50 6.12 2.35
CA GLU A 180 15.93 6.45 2.51
C GLU A 180 16.55 5.53 3.57
N ARG A 181 15.98 5.49 4.77
CA ARG A 181 16.47 4.69 5.89
C ARG A 181 16.53 3.20 5.54
N ASP A 182 15.43 2.65 5.01
CA ASP A 182 15.34 1.22 4.73
C ASP A 182 16.31 0.82 3.59
N THR A 183 16.45 1.67 2.56
CA THR A 183 17.38 1.44 1.45
C THR A 183 18.83 1.62 1.87
N GLU A 184 19.15 2.65 2.67
CA GLU A 184 20.47 2.88 3.25
C GLU A 184 20.94 1.65 4.04
N ALA A 185 20.07 1.07 4.89
CA ALA A 185 20.37 -0.14 5.64
C ALA A 185 20.71 -1.33 4.71
N VAL A 186 19.96 -1.50 3.61
CA VAL A 186 20.24 -2.54 2.61
C VAL A 186 21.56 -2.28 1.87
N VAL A 187 21.84 -1.03 1.50
CA VAL A 187 23.08 -0.63 0.83
C VAL A 187 24.29 -0.98 1.70
N VAL A 188 24.30 -0.55 2.96
CA VAL A 188 25.38 -0.82 3.90
C VAL A 188 25.53 -2.32 4.17
N LYS A 189 24.42 -3.02 4.43
CA LYS A 189 24.42 -4.47 4.68
C LYS A 189 25.00 -5.29 3.51
N ASN A 190 24.92 -4.77 2.28
CA ASN A 190 25.42 -5.45 1.07
C ASN A 190 26.75 -4.84 0.56
N GLY A 191 27.52 -4.20 1.45
CA GLY A 191 28.87 -3.72 1.18
C GLY A 191 28.93 -2.46 0.32
N GLY A 192 27.84 -1.68 0.26
CA GLY A 192 27.82 -0.34 -0.31
C GLY A 192 28.05 0.74 0.75
N LYS A 193 28.11 1.99 0.30
CA LYS A 193 28.24 3.20 1.13
C LYS A 193 27.33 4.32 0.64
N VAL A 194 26.90 5.18 1.56
CA VAL A 194 26.14 6.39 1.26
C VAL A 194 27.09 7.59 1.34
N LEU A 195 27.24 8.32 0.24
CA LEU A 195 28.13 9.49 0.12
C LEU A 195 27.46 10.80 0.52
N GLY A 196 26.13 10.81 0.60
CA GLY A 196 25.37 11.98 1.00
C GLY A 196 23.90 11.79 0.75
N LYS A 197 23.14 12.80 1.19
CA LYS A 197 21.70 12.88 1.01
C LYS A 197 21.26 14.32 0.99
N VAL A 198 20.20 14.58 0.23
CA VAL A 198 19.54 15.87 0.16
C VAL A 198 18.03 15.66 0.18
N ARG A 199 17.31 16.58 0.80
CA ARG A 199 15.85 16.52 0.88
C ARG A 199 15.21 17.60 0.01
N HIS A 200 14.12 17.24 -0.64
CA HIS A 200 13.26 18.17 -1.36
C HIS A 200 11.87 18.27 -0.71
N PRO A 201 11.19 19.42 -0.76
CA PRO A 201 9.81 19.56 -0.30
C PRO A 201 8.87 18.56 -0.97
N PHE A 202 7.81 18.17 -0.26
CA PHE A 202 6.76 17.30 -0.78
C PHE A 202 5.39 18.02 -0.77
N PRO A 203 4.66 18.08 -1.90
CA PRO A 203 5.10 17.69 -3.24
C PRO A 203 6.17 18.64 -3.81
N GLY A 204 7.02 18.13 -4.70
CA GLY A 204 8.11 18.90 -5.33
C GLY A 204 7.83 19.19 -6.81
N ASN A 205 8.29 20.36 -7.30
CA ASN A 205 8.14 20.76 -8.71
C ASN A 205 9.47 21.07 -9.42
N ASP A 206 10.55 21.30 -8.66
CA ASP A 206 11.89 21.57 -9.16
C ASP A 206 12.90 20.73 -8.37
N PHE A 207 13.66 19.93 -9.11
CA PHE A 207 14.66 18.99 -8.61
C PHE A 207 16.10 19.39 -8.96
N SER A 208 16.28 20.48 -9.71
CA SER A 208 17.56 20.90 -10.30
C SER A 208 18.70 20.97 -9.27
N SER A 209 18.54 21.75 -8.21
CA SER A 209 19.58 21.95 -7.20
C SER A 209 19.91 20.67 -6.42
N TYR A 210 18.94 19.78 -6.21
CA TYR A 210 19.14 18.50 -5.53
C TYR A 210 19.89 17.51 -6.42
N LEU A 211 19.57 17.50 -7.72
CA LEU A 211 20.24 16.67 -8.73
C LEU A 211 21.68 17.13 -8.97
N LEU A 212 21.95 18.44 -8.96
CA LEU A 212 23.31 18.97 -9.06
C LEU A 212 24.17 18.58 -7.84
N GLN A 213 23.60 18.58 -6.64
CA GLN A 213 24.28 18.06 -5.44
C GLN A 213 24.57 16.55 -5.57
N ALA A 214 23.60 15.78 -6.07
CA ALA A 214 23.81 14.36 -6.35
C ALA A 214 24.92 14.15 -7.40
N GLN A 215 25.02 15.01 -8.40
CA GLN A 215 26.08 15.00 -9.41
C GLN A 215 27.45 15.37 -8.88
N ALA A 216 27.52 16.35 -7.98
CA ALA A 216 28.74 16.75 -7.31
C ALA A 216 29.28 15.64 -6.39
N SER A 217 28.40 14.80 -5.81
CA SER A 217 28.79 13.70 -4.91
C SER A 217 29.63 12.59 -5.55
N LYS A 218 29.58 12.46 -6.89
CA LYS A 218 30.21 11.38 -7.66
C LYS A 218 29.77 9.96 -7.23
N ALA A 219 28.64 9.82 -6.53
CA ALA A 219 28.06 8.51 -6.24
C ALA A 219 27.72 7.76 -7.54
N GLN A 220 27.92 6.46 -7.58
CA GLN A 220 27.52 5.63 -8.72
C GLN A 220 26.00 5.62 -8.93
N VAL A 221 25.24 5.73 -7.83
CA VAL A 221 23.78 5.65 -7.84
C VAL A 221 23.19 6.89 -7.16
N VAL A 222 22.23 7.51 -7.84
CA VAL A 222 21.32 8.50 -7.25
C VAL A 222 20.02 7.77 -6.89
N GLY A 223 19.82 7.53 -5.60
CA GLY A 223 18.61 6.90 -5.07
C GLY A 223 17.50 7.92 -4.94
N LEU A 224 16.43 7.76 -5.73
CA LEU A 224 15.25 8.61 -5.66
C LEU A 224 14.32 8.06 -4.58
N ALA A 225 14.42 8.56 -3.35
CA ALA A 225 13.55 8.23 -2.24
C ALA A 225 12.29 9.13 -2.25
N ASN A 226 11.59 9.09 -3.38
CA ASN A 226 10.34 9.78 -3.68
C ASN A 226 9.45 8.87 -4.55
N ALA A 227 8.29 9.35 -4.98
CA ALA A 227 7.33 8.54 -5.75
C ALA A 227 6.48 9.41 -6.69
N GLY A 228 5.76 8.78 -7.61
CA GLY A 228 4.74 9.43 -8.43
C GLY A 228 5.27 10.62 -9.22
N GLY A 229 4.53 11.73 -9.21
CA GLY A 229 4.92 12.96 -9.92
C GLY A 229 6.32 13.48 -9.56
N ASP A 230 6.76 13.32 -8.31
CA ASP A 230 8.12 13.74 -7.91
C ASP A 230 9.19 12.89 -8.60
N THR A 231 8.99 11.57 -8.70
CA THR A 231 9.91 10.68 -9.41
C THR A 231 9.91 10.98 -10.91
N ILE A 232 8.74 11.22 -11.50
CA ILE A 232 8.62 11.61 -12.91
C ILE A 232 9.39 12.90 -13.19
N GLY A 233 9.21 13.92 -12.34
CA GLY A 233 9.91 15.20 -12.46
C GLY A 233 11.42 15.06 -12.27
N ALA A 234 11.86 14.34 -11.23
CA ALA A 234 13.27 14.10 -10.96
C ALA A 234 13.97 13.34 -12.09
N VAL A 235 13.33 12.31 -12.68
CA VAL A 235 13.90 11.57 -13.80
C VAL A 235 14.03 12.45 -15.05
N LYS A 236 13.02 13.25 -15.38
CA LYS A 236 13.08 14.17 -16.52
C LYS A 236 14.21 15.20 -16.36
N GLN A 237 14.26 15.86 -15.20
CA GLN A 237 15.28 16.87 -14.95
C GLN A 237 16.69 16.26 -14.84
N ALA A 238 16.83 15.04 -14.31
CA ALA A 238 18.12 14.34 -14.30
C ALA A 238 18.65 14.07 -15.71
N ALA A 239 17.77 13.82 -16.68
CA ALA A 239 18.15 13.71 -18.09
C ALA A 239 18.54 15.09 -18.67
N GLU A 240 17.79 16.15 -18.38
CA GLU A 240 18.09 17.53 -18.82
C GLU A 240 19.45 18.04 -18.31
N PHE A 241 19.78 17.76 -17.05
CA PHE A 241 21.07 18.12 -16.44
C PHE A 241 22.21 17.13 -16.73
N GLY A 242 21.95 16.09 -17.54
CA GLY A 242 22.98 15.11 -17.92
C GLY A 242 23.52 14.29 -16.75
N VAL A 243 22.75 14.08 -15.67
CA VAL A 243 23.17 13.26 -14.52
C VAL A 243 23.53 11.84 -14.98
N THR A 244 22.68 11.25 -15.83
CA THR A 244 22.91 9.92 -16.39
C THR A 244 23.99 9.91 -17.47
N ALA A 245 24.05 10.95 -18.31
CA ALA A 245 25.12 11.12 -19.30
C ALA A 245 26.50 11.28 -18.65
N GLY A 246 26.56 11.83 -17.44
CA GLY A 246 27.76 11.96 -16.61
C GLY A 246 28.21 10.67 -15.92
N GLY A 247 27.51 9.55 -16.15
CA GLY A 247 27.91 8.22 -15.68
C GLY A 247 27.25 7.73 -14.39
N GLN A 248 26.38 8.53 -13.75
CA GLN A 248 25.61 8.09 -12.59
C GLN A 248 24.34 7.36 -13.03
N LYS A 249 23.90 6.38 -12.24
CA LYS A 249 22.65 5.66 -12.48
C LYS A 249 21.56 6.21 -11.57
N LEU A 250 20.34 6.37 -12.09
CA LEU A 250 19.17 6.61 -11.24
C LEU A 250 18.62 5.28 -10.73
N ALA A 251 18.29 5.23 -9.45
CA ALA A 251 17.50 4.16 -8.87
C ALA A 251 16.15 4.73 -8.41
N GLY A 252 15.10 4.44 -9.17
CA GLY A 252 13.72 4.71 -8.75
C GLY A 252 13.33 3.71 -7.67
N LEU A 253 13.32 4.13 -6.41
CA LEU A 253 13.10 3.21 -5.28
C LEU A 253 11.61 2.85 -5.10
N LEU A 254 10.72 3.65 -5.67
CA LEU A 254 9.34 3.30 -5.96
C LEU A 254 8.97 3.85 -7.34
N VAL A 255 8.59 2.97 -8.25
CA VAL A 255 8.12 3.33 -9.58
C VAL A 255 6.91 2.46 -9.86
N PHE A 256 5.79 3.09 -10.24
CA PHE A 256 4.58 2.39 -10.65
C PHE A 256 4.45 2.32 -12.17
N SER A 257 3.57 1.44 -12.65
CA SER A 257 3.15 1.38 -14.07
C SER A 257 2.66 2.72 -14.61
N SER A 258 1.97 3.50 -13.78
CA SER A 258 1.54 4.88 -14.10
C SER A 258 2.71 5.82 -14.39
N ASP A 259 3.81 5.67 -13.67
CA ASP A 259 4.97 6.54 -13.80
C ASP A 259 5.72 6.22 -15.09
N VAL A 260 5.85 4.93 -15.41
CA VAL A 260 6.45 4.46 -16.66
C VAL A 260 5.59 4.86 -17.86
N GLN A 261 4.26 4.79 -17.74
CA GLN A 261 3.35 5.29 -18.77
C GLN A 261 3.54 6.81 -19.00
N ALA A 262 3.73 7.60 -17.94
CA ALA A 262 3.91 9.04 -18.01
C ALA A 262 5.31 9.46 -18.53
N LEU A 263 6.35 8.71 -18.19
CA LEU A 263 7.72 8.91 -18.68
C LEU A 263 7.90 8.42 -20.12
N GLY A 264 7.19 7.35 -20.48
CA GLY A 264 7.40 6.59 -21.70
C GLY A 264 8.64 5.70 -21.62
N LEU A 265 8.64 4.60 -22.39
CA LEU A 265 9.73 3.61 -22.38
C LEU A 265 11.07 4.18 -22.79
N LYS A 266 11.11 5.22 -23.63
CA LYS A 266 12.38 5.84 -24.05
C LYS A 266 13.16 6.39 -22.85
N ALA A 267 12.46 7.04 -21.92
CA ALA A 267 13.06 7.62 -20.72
C ALA A 267 13.22 6.60 -19.58
N ALA A 268 12.29 5.63 -19.48
CA ALA A 268 12.24 4.71 -18.35
C ALA A 268 12.97 3.36 -18.60
N GLN A 269 13.34 3.01 -19.83
CA GLN A 269 13.97 1.73 -20.17
C GLN A 269 15.18 1.40 -19.28
N GLY A 270 15.28 0.14 -18.85
CA GLY A 270 16.38 -0.36 -18.03
C GLY A 270 16.28 -0.01 -16.54
N LEU A 271 15.30 0.77 -16.11
CA LEU A 271 15.05 0.98 -14.68
C LEU A 271 14.63 -0.34 -14.04
N LEU A 272 15.31 -0.70 -12.95
CA LEU A 272 14.88 -1.78 -12.06
C LEU A 272 13.89 -1.23 -11.04
N LEU A 273 12.82 -1.99 -10.81
CA LEU A 273 11.77 -1.64 -9.85
C LEU A 273 11.16 -2.88 -9.21
N SER A 274 10.63 -2.70 -8.00
CA SER A 274 9.96 -3.76 -7.26
C SER A 274 8.47 -3.47 -7.19
N GLU A 275 7.66 -4.41 -7.67
CA GLU A 275 6.22 -4.37 -7.53
C GLU A 275 5.71 -5.72 -7.01
N THR A 276 4.57 -5.71 -6.36
CA THR A 276 3.94 -6.92 -5.85
C THR A 276 2.85 -7.45 -6.77
N TRP A 277 2.55 -6.72 -7.84
CA TRP A 277 1.53 -7.07 -8.82
C TRP A 277 1.79 -6.30 -10.12
N TYR A 278 1.60 -6.94 -11.27
CA TYR A 278 1.60 -6.27 -12.57
C TYR A 278 0.46 -6.82 -13.44
N TRP A 279 -0.14 -5.93 -14.24
CA TRP A 279 -1.38 -6.21 -14.96
C TRP A 279 -1.24 -7.31 -16.01
N ASP A 280 -0.04 -7.57 -16.50
CA ASP A 280 0.20 -8.55 -17.57
C ASP A 280 0.89 -9.84 -17.08
N MET A 281 0.72 -10.19 -15.80
CA MET A 281 1.36 -11.40 -15.25
C MET A 281 0.56 -12.69 -15.49
N THR A 282 -0.77 -12.61 -15.40
CA THR A 282 -1.68 -13.77 -15.49
C THR A 282 -2.90 -13.41 -16.34
N ASP A 283 -3.70 -14.39 -16.75
CA ASP A 283 -4.91 -14.13 -17.52
C ASP A 283 -5.95 -13.32 -16.73
N GLU A 284 -6.08 -13.59 -15.43
CA GLU A 284 -6.95 -12.80 -14.53
C GLU A 284 -6.44 -11.36 -14.36
N ASN A 285 -5.12 -11.17 -14.24
CA ASN A 285 -4.53 -9.83 -14.18
C ASN A 285 -4.77 -9.08 -15.51
N ARG A 286 -4.58 -9.76 -16.65
CA ARG A 286 -4.82 -9.16 -17.97
C ARG A 286 -6.27 -8.76 -18.15
N LYS A 287 -7.21 -9.59 -17.69
CA LYS A 287 -8.64 -9.29 -17.74
C LYS A 287 -8.95 -8.04 -16.91
N PHE A 288 -8.51 -8.01 -15.65
CA PHE A 288 -8.69 -6.85 -14.78
C PHE A 288 -8.03 -5.59 -15.37
N GLY A 289 -6.80 -5.70 -15.88
CA GLY A 289 -6.06 -4.60 -16.48
C GLY A 289 -6.74 -4.01 -17.71
N LYS A 290 -7.32 -4.84 -18.58
CA LYS A 290 -8.07 -4.39 -19.75
C LYS A 290 -9.38 -3.69 -19.36
N GLU A 291 -10.15 -4.26 -18.43
CA GLU A 291 -11.37 -3.64 -17.92
C GLU A 291 -11.07 -2.27 -17.27
N PHE A 292 -10.00 -2.21 -16.47
CA PHE A 292 -9.50 -0.98 -15.86
C PHE A 292 -9.12 0.04 -16.95
N ALA A 293 -8.31 -0.36 -17.93
CA ALA A 293 -7.84 0.54 -18.99
C ALA A 293 -8.98 1.12 -19.82
N THR A 294 -9.99 0.32 -20.16
CA THR A 294 -11.20 0.79 -20.84
C THR A 294 -11.94 1.84 -20.00
N ALA A 295 -12.07 1.63 -18.70
CA ALA A 295 -12.77 2.56 -17.81
C ALA A 295 -11.94 3.80 -17.40
N ASN A 296 -10.62 3.76 -17.58
CA ASN A 296 -9.69 4.79 -17.08
C ASN A 296 -8.85 5.41 -18.21
N ASN A 297 -9.46 5.64 -19.38
CA ASN A 297 -8.86 6.37 -20.50
C ASN A 297 -7.52 5.79 -20.98
N GLY A 298 -7.42 4.46 -21.07
CA GLY A 298 -6.22 3.77 -21.52
C GLY A 298 -5.06 3.78 -20.52
N LYS A 299 -5.29 4.19 -19.26
CA LYS A 299 -4.31 4.02 -18.17
C LYS A 299 -4.38 2.60 -17.65
N PHE A 300 -3.23 1.96 -17.47
CA PHE A 300 -3.16 0.62 -16.86
C PHE A 300 -3.11 0.73 -15.32
N PRO A 301 -3.69 -0.25 -14.60
CA PRO A 301 -3.71 -0.21 -13.15
C PRO A 301 -2.32 -0.38 -12.53
N THR A 302 -2.13 0.22 -11.36
CA THR A 302 -0.97 0.03 -10.49
C THR A 302 -1.19 -1.11 -9.49
N MET A 303 -0.12 -1.58 -8.83
CA MET A 303 -0.25 -2.49 -7.68
C MET A 303 -1.09 -1.92 -6.52
N ALA A 304 -1.14 -0.58 -6.35
CA ALA A 304 -1.97 0.06 -5.33
C ALA A 304 -3.46 -0.06 -5.66
N GLN A 305 -3.85 0.21 -6.92
CA GLN A 305 -5.23 0.10 -7.39
C GLN A 305 -5.71 -1.36 -7.41
N ALA A 306 -4.87 -2.29 -7.89
CA ALA A 306 -5.15 -3.72 -7.79
C ALA A 306 -5.24 -4.17 -6.32
N GLY A 307 -4.38 -3.62 -5.46
CA GLY A 307 -4.41 -3.82 -4.01
C GLY A 307 -5.73 -3.37 -3.40
N THR A 308 -6.27 -2.22 -3.81
CA THR A 308 -7.59 -1.71 -3.36
C THR A 308 -8.71 -2.68 -3.71
N TYR A 309 -8.72 -3.21 -4.94
CA TYR A 309 -9.70 -4.23 -5.32
C TYR A 309 -9.59 -5.48 -4.41
N SER A 310 -8.38 -6.02 -4.27
CA SER A 310 -8.09 -7.24 -3.50
C SER A 310 -8.42 -7.07 -2.00
N ALA A 311 -8.06 -5.94 -1.42
CA ALA A 311 -8.34 -5.58 -0.03
C ALA A 311 -9.84 -5.48 0.27
N VAL A 312 -10.61 -4.83 -0.61
CA VAL A 312 -12.06 -4.67 -0.45
C VAL A 312 -12.76 -6.03 -0.50
N ILE A 313 -12.38 -6.91 -1.44
CA ILE A 313 -12.90 -8.28 -1.49
C ILE A 313 -12.63 -9.01 -0.16
N HIS A 314 -11.41 -8.94 0.36
CA HIS A 314 -11.06 -9.65 1.61
C HIS A 314 -11.79 -9.08 2.84
N TYR A 315 -11.94 -7.75 2.90
CA TYR A 315 -12.73 -7.09 3.93
C TYR A 315 -14.19 -7.55 3.92
N LEU A 316 -14.83 -7.55 2.74
CA LEU A 316 -16.21 -8.01 2.61
C LEU A 316 -16.37 -9.50 2.96
N LYS A 317 -15.41 -10.36 2.61
CA LYS A 317 -15.39 -11.76 3.06
C LYS A 317 -15.37 -11.87 4.59
N ALA A 318 -14.58 -11.05 5.27
CA ALA A 318 -14.49 -11.05 6.73
C ALA A 318 -15.79 -10.57 7.38
N VAL A 319 -16.36 -9.45 6.90
CA VAL A 319 -17.65 -8.93 7.36
C VAL A 319 -18.78 -9.94 7.14
N THR A 320 -18.87 -10.58 5.97
CA THR A 320 -19.85 -11.64 5.71
C THR A 320 -19.68 -12.83 6.68
N ALA A 321 -18.44 -13.24 6.95
CA ALA A 321 -18.17 -14.36 7.85
C ALA A 321 -18.52 -14.04 9.32
N MET A 322 -18.40 -12.77 9.73
CA MET A 322 -18.76 -12.31 11.06
C MET A 322 -20.23 -11.94 11.20
N LYS A 323 -20.87 -11.55 10.09
CA LYS A 323 -22.16 -10.85 10.04
C LYS A 323 -22.16 -9.53 10.81
N ALA A 324 -20.98 -8.91 10.95
CA ALA A 324 -20.75 -7.73 11.77
C ALA A 324 -19.62 -6.85 11.20
N ASP A 325 -19.72 -5.54 11.41
CA ASP A 325 -18.76 -4.52 11.00
C ASP A 325 -18.50 -3.43 12.07
N GLY A 326 -19.23 -3.45 13.19
CA GLY A 326 -19.18 -2.41 14.22
C GLY A 326 -17.89 -2.35 15.06
N ASP A 327 -17.11 -3.42 15.11
CA ASP A 327 -15.81 -3.47 15.82
C ASP A 327 -14.67 -3.68 14.81
N GLY A 328 -13.99 -2.59 14.46
CA GLY A 328 -12.94 -2.63 13.45
C GLY A 328 -11.75 -3.51 13.84
N SER A 329 -11.37 -3.55 15.12
CA SER A 329 -10.30 -4.42 15.59
C SER A 329 -10.67 -5.89 15.47
N ALA A 330 -11.93 -6.26 15.74
CA ALA A 330 -12.43 -7.61 15.55
C ALA A 330 -12.50 -8.00 14.07
N VAL A 331 -12.91 -7.08 13.19
CA VAL A 331 -12.90 -7.30 11.74
C VAL A 331 -11.47 -7.52 11.23
N VAL A 332 -10.51 -6.69 11.65
CA VAL A 332 -9.10 -6.89 11.28
C VAL A 332 -8.54 -8.21 11.85
N ALA A 333 -8.89 -8.58 13.08
CA ALA A 333 -8.52 -9.88 13.64
C ALA A 333 -9.09 -11.04 12.81
N LYS A 334 -10.34 -10.93 12.35
CA LYS A 334 -10.94 -11.93 11.44
C LYS A 334 -10.23 -11.96 10.10
N MET A 335 -9.90 -10.81 9.52
CA MET A 335 -9.12 -10.73 8.29
C MET A 335 -7.75 -11.42 8.43
N LYS A 336 -7.07 -11.26 9.57
CA LYS A 336 -5.79 -11.92 9.91
C LYS A 336 -5.93 -13.44 10.05
N ALA A 337 -7.02 -13.92 10.63
CA ALA A 337 -7.29 -15.34 10.81
C ALA A 337 -7.67 -16.06 9.50
N MET A 338 -8.04 -15.32 8.45
CA MET A 338 -8.40 -15.87 7.15
C MET A 338 -7.19 -15.86 6.20
N PRO A 339 -6.95 -16.92 5.41
CA PRO A 339 -5.99 -16.84 4.32
C PRO A 339 -6.46 -15.78 3.32
N THR A 340 -5.52 -15.03 2.74
CA THR A 340 -5.85 -14.18 1.58
C THR A 340 -5.73 -15.05 0.34
N ASP A 341 -6.81 -15.19 -0.42
CA ASP A 341 -6.81 -15.87 -1.71
C ASP A 341 -7.74 -15.10 -2.65
N ASP A 342 -7.14 -14.50 -3.68
CA ASP A 342 -7.85 -13.74 -4.69
C ASP A 342 -7.21 -13.89 -6.07
N LYS A 343 -7.98 -13.56 -7.11
CA LYS A 343 -7.60 -13.74 -8.51
C LYS A 343 -6.42 -12.87 -8.97
N LEU A 344 -6.10 -11.80 -8.25
CA LEU A 344 -5.06 -10.83 -8.64
C LEU A 344 -3.73 -11.11 -7.95
N PHE A 345 -3.74 -11.33 -6.64
CA PHE A 345 -2.53 -11.55 -5.83
C PHE A 345 -2.28 -13.01 -5.48
N GLY A 346 -3.23 -13.91 -5.75
CA GLY A 346 -3.15 -15.31 -5.39
C GLY A 346 -3.17 -15.53 -3.87
N LYS A 347 -2.53 -16.63 -3.44
CA LYS A 347 -2.48 -17.03 -2.03
C LYS A 347 -1.52 -16.17 -1.22
N GLY A 348 -1.91 -15.86 0.01
CA GLY A 348 -1.13 -15.13 0.99
C GLY A 348 -1.74 -15.20 2.39
N SER A 349 -1.23 -14.36 3.29
CA SER A 349 -1.71 -14.25 4.67
C SER A 349 -1.45 -12.85 5.22
N ILE A 350 -2.10 -12.48 6.32
CA ILE A 350 -1.84 -11.22 7.03
C ILE A 350 -1.22 -11.56 8.38
N ARG A 351 -0.06 -10.98 8.66
CA ARG A 351 0.67 -11.18 9.90
C ARG A 351 0.05 -10.41 11.07
N GLU A 352 0.50 -10.75 12.26
CA GLU A 352 0.11 -10.09 13.52
C GLU A 352 0.34 -8.58 13.49
N ASP A 353 1.44 -8.12 12.89
CA ASP A 353 1.78 -6.70 12.70
C ASP A 353 0.90 -5.95 11.68
N GLY A 354 -0.05 -6.64 11.04
CA GLY A 354 -0.93 -6.08 10.01
C GLY A 354 -0.35 -6.13 8.60
N ARG A 355 0.85 -6.68 8.37
CA ARG A 355 1.42 -6.83 7.03
C ARG A 355 0.75 -7.98 6.29
N LYS A 356 0.15 -7.73 5.13
CA LYS A 356 -0.15 -8.79 4.17
C LYS A 356 1.16 -9.27 3.52
N ILE A 357 1.37 -10.58 3.49
CA ILE A 357 2.54 -11.25 2.94
C ILE A 357 2.17 -12.01 1.67
N HIS A 358 2.97 -11.79 0.62
CA HIS A 358 2.87 -12.37 -0.71
C HIS A 358 4.20 -12.16 -1.45
N PRO A 359 4.42 -12.78 -2.62
CA PRO A 359 5.64 -12.55 -3.39
C PRO A 359 5.83 -11.07 -3.77
N LEU A 360 7.10 -10.68 -3.89
CA LEU A 360 7.54 -9.42 -4.46
C LEU A 360 8.29 -9.72 -5.75
N TYR A 361 8.11 -8.91 -6.78
CA TYR A 361 8.71 -9.14 -8.09
C TYR A 361 9.67 -8.01 -8.42
N LEU A 362 10.88 -8.39 -8.84
CA LEU A 362 11.83 -7.46 -9.44
C LEU A 362 11.58 -7.42 -10.94
N PHE A 363 11.24 -6.25 -11.45
CA PHE A 363 11.04 -5.96 -12.86
C PHE A 363 12.14 -5.06 -13.39
N GLU A 364 12.32 -5.11 -14.72
CA GLU A 364 13.05 -4.10 -15.47
C GLU A 364 12.08 -3.49 -16.50
N VAL A 365 12.13 -2.17 -16.67
CA VAL A 365 11.37 -1.49 -17.72
C VAL A 365 11.93 -1.86 -19.09
N LYS A 366 11.04 -2.29 -19.98
CA LYS A 366 11.35 -2.66 -21.36
C LYS A 366 11.92 -1.51 -22.17
N LYS A 367 12.77 -1.83 -23.13
CA LYS A 367 13.11 -0.91 -24.23
C LYS A 367 11.89 -0.71 -25.12
N PRO A 368 11.77 0.43 -25.84
CA PRO A 368 10.70 0.63 -26.81
C PRO A 368 10.59 -0.51 -27.84
N SER A 369 11.71 -1.11 -28.26
CA SER A 369 11.75 -2.22 -29.21
C SER A 369 11.27 -3.57 -28.64
N GLU A 370 11.18 -3.70 -27.31
CA GLU A 370 10.71 -4.92 -26.64
C GLU A 370 9.20 -4.90 -26.36
N SER A 371 8.60 -3.70 -26.37
CA SER A 371 7.17 -3.49 -26.12
C SER A 371 6.32 -3.86 -27.33
N LYS A 372 5.36 -4.77 -27.14
CA LYS A 372 4.53 -5.30 -28.24
C LYS A 372 3.14 -4.67 -28.34
N TYR A 373 2.67 -4.02 -27.29
CA TYR A 373 1.34 -3.41 -27.21
C TYR A 373 1.32 -2.28 -26.17
N ALA A 374 0.27 -1.46 -26.19
CA ALA A 374 0.06 -0.45 -25.17
C ALA A 374 -0.01 -1.12 -23.78
N GLY A 375 0.71 -0.56 -22.81
CA GLY A 375 0.80 -1.14 -21.46
C GLY A 375 1.90 -2.18 -21.27
N ASP A 376 2.64 -2.57 -22.32
CA ASP A 376 3.71 -3.56 -22.22
C ASP A 376 5.01 -2.97 -21.65
N PHE A 377 5.01 -2.69 -20.35
CA PHE A 377 6.06 -1.92 -19.69
C PHE A 377 7.20 -2.76 -19.13
N TYR A 378 6.91 -3.95 -18.59
CA TYR A 378 7.86 -4.67 -17.74
C TYR A 378 8.29 -6.02 -18.29
N LYS A 379 9.52 -6.39 -17.99
CA LYS A 379 9.98 -7.79 -18.02
C LYS A 379 10.34 -8.23 -16.60
N LEU A 380 9.91 -9.43 -16.23
CA LEU A 380 10.21 -10.02 -14.92
C LEU A 380 11.68 -10.46 -14.89
N ILE A 381 12.41 -10.00 -13.87
CA ILE A 381 13.82 -10.37 -13.64
C ILE A 381 13.92 -11.45 -12.57
N ALA A 382 13.20 -11.29 -11.47
CA ALA A 382 13.21 -12.25 -10.37
C ALA A 382 11.92 -12.18 -9.56
N SER A 383 11.55 -13.32 -8.96
CA SER A 383 10.50 -13.41 -7.95
C SER A 383 11.14 -13.64 -6.59
N ILE A 384 10.80 -12.80 -5.62
CA ILE A 384 11.22 -12.91 -4.22
C ILE A 384 10.06 -13.56 -3.46
N PRO A 385 10.28 -14.72 -2.82
CA PRO A 385 9.21 -15.43 -2.15
C PRO A 385 8.71 -14.64 -0.94
N ALA A 386 7.45 -14.88 -0.56
CA ALA A 386 6.73 -14.05 0.40
C ALA A 386 7.41 -13.97 1.79
N ASN A 387 8.05 -15.05 2.22
CA ASN A 387 8.80 -15.15 3.48
C ASN A 387 10.11 -14.34 3.48
N GLU A 388 10.60 -13.90 2.31
CA GLU A 388 11.80 -13.08 2.16
C GLU A 388 11.51 -11.66 1.67
N ALA A 389 10.30 -11.43 1.15
CA ALA A 389 9.90 -10.17 0.51
C ALA A 389 9.80 -9.00 1.49
N PHE A 390 9.30 -9.25 2.71
CA PHE A 390 8.97 -8.24 3.71
C PHE A 390 9.83 -8.36 4.96
N ARG A 391 9.88 -7.27 5.74
CA ARG A 391 10.67 -7.21 6.97
C ARG A 391 10.32 -8.38 7.89
N PRO A 392 11.30 -9.11 8.46
CA PRO A 392 11.02 -10.08 9.50
C PRO A 392 10.19 -9.45 10.62
N VAL A 393 9.15 -10.15 11.08
CA VAL A 393 8.14 -9.58 11.98
C VAL A 393 8.75 -9.03 13.29
N GLU A 394 9.82 -9.67 13.77
CA GLU A 394 10.52 -9.31 15.00
C GLU A 394 11.41 -8.06 14.86
N GLU A 395 11.75 -7.65 13.64
CA GLU A 395 12.60 -6.49 13.37
C GLU A 395 11.79 -5.18 13.23
N GLY A 396 10.45 -5.24 13.30
CA GLY A 396 9.59 -4.08 13.08
C GLY A 396 9.33 -3.21 14.31
N GLY A 397 9.55 -3.73 15.52
CA GLY A 397 9.22 -3.02 16.75
C GLY A 397 7.72 -2.77 16.94
N CYS A 398 6.86 -3.62 16.35
CA CYS A 398 5.42 -3.52 16.48
C CYS A 398 4.98 -3.94 17.90
N PRO A 399 4.30 -3.08 18.69
CA PRO A 399 3.85 -3.42 20.04
C PRO A 399 2.84 -4.56 20.13
N LEU A 400 2.23 -4.97 19.01
CA LEU A 400 1.31 -6.10 18.97
C LEU A 400 2.01 -7.45 18.84
N VAL A 401 3.26 -7.45 18.38
CA VAL A 401 4.04 -8.68 18.22
C VAL A 401 4.71 -8.96 19.56
N GLY A 402 4.34 -10.08 20.18
CA GLY A 402 4.87 -10.46 21.49
C GLY A 402 6.40 -10.47 21.48
N LYS A 403 7.04 -9.76 22.42
CA LYS A 403 8.47 -9.94 22.66
C LYS A 403 8.67 -11.40 23.05
N LYS A 404 9.28 -12.22 22.19
CA LYS A 404 9.82 -13.50 22.64
C LYS A 404 10.85 -13.17 23.71
N THR A 405 10.47 -13.33 24.98
CA THR A 405 11.41 -13.40 26.09
C THR A 405 12.43 -14.46 25.71
N SER A 406 13.64 -14.00 25.39
CA SER A 406 14.78 -14.86 25.11
C SER A 406 15.20 -15.58 26.39
#